data_AF-A0A6P8J8F2-F1
#
_entry.id   AF-A0A6P8J8F2-F1
#
_cell.length_a   1.000
_cell.length_b   1.000
_cell.length_c   1.000
_cell.angle_alpha   90.00
_cell.angle_beta   90.00
_cell.angle_gamma   90.00
#
_symmetry.space_group_name_H-M   'P 1'
#
loop_
_entity.id
_entity.type
_entity.pdbx_description
1 polymer ?
#
loop_
_entity_poly.entity_id
_entity_poly.type
_entity_poly.pdbx_seq_one_letter_code
_entity_poly.pdbx_strand_id
1 'polypeptide(L)'
;MFKFVLIASLLVALCMAAPPREESDAERQEREEYEKYQNENAQYSFNSKVDDKINDGQITRTEERDGGTVRGSYSYFDGFVKRRVEYVADKDGYRVIKDEMEDIGDGPRFNPEGTADVEGSLIGKYSIKLDKDDDEKHYKDIHA
;
A
#
# COMPACT_ATOMS: atom_id res chain seq x y z
N MET A 1 -23.76 -35.41 -42.89
CA MET A 1 -22.83 -34.37 -42.36
C MET A 1 -23.58 -33.14 -41.83
N PHE A 2 -24.51 -32.54 -42.60
CA PHE A 2 -25.31 -31.38 -42.14
C PHE A 2 -26.11 -31.56 -40.83
N LYS A 3 -26.66 -32.76 -40.57
CA LYS A 3 -27.41 -33.04 -39.33
C LYS A 3 -26.55 -32.96 -38.06
N PHE A 4 -25.27 -33.36 -38.12
CA PHE A 4 -24.37 -33.29 -36.97
C PHE A 4 -23.90 -31.85 -36.70
N VAL A 5 -23.77 -31.03 -37.76
CA VAL A 5 -23.43 -29.61 -37.65
C VAL A 5 -24.56 -28.81 -37.00
N LEU A 6 -25.81 -29.08 -37.36
CA LEU A 6 -26.98 -28.44 -36.74
C LEU A 6 -27.17 -28.82 -35.27
N ILE A 7 -26.93 -30.09 -34.91
CA ILE A 7 -26.99 -30.53 -33.51
C ILE A 7 -25.88 -29.88 -32.69
N ALA A 8 -24.66 -29.78 -33.23
CA ALA A 8 -23.55 -29.10 -32.57
C ALA A 8 -23.82 -27.60 -32.39
N SER A 9 -24.36 -26.90 -33.40
CA SER A 9 -24.67 -25.47 -33.27
C SER A 9 -25.80 -25.22 -32.27
N LEU A 10 -26.80 -26.11 -32.19
CA LEU A 10 -27.90 -26.02 -31.22
C LEU A 10 -27.40 -26.22 -29.78
N LEU A 11 -26.50 -27.17 -29.56
CA LEU A 11 -25.89 -27.43 -28.25
C LEU A 11 -25.04 -26.24 -27.78
N VAL A 12 -24.26 -25.63 -28.68
CA VAL A 12 -23.46 -24.43 -28.36
C VAL A 12 -24.36 -23.24 -28.00
N ALA A 13 -25.45 -23.02 -28.74
CA ALA A 13 -26.41 -21.95 -28.43
C ALA A 13 -27.11 -22.17 -27.08
N LEU A 14 -27.45 -23.42 -26.73
CA LEU A 14 -28.01 -23.79 -25.42
C LEU A 14 -27.01 -23.58 -24.28
N CYS A 15 -25.74 -23.92 -24.47
CA CYS A 15 -24.69 -23.68 -23.47
C CYS A 15 -24.45 -22.18 -23.23
N MET A 16 -24.55 -21.35 -24.27
CA MET A 16 -24.36 -19.90 -24.14
C MET A 16 -25.58 -19.14 -23.60
N ALA A 17 -26.78 -19.74 -23.67
CA ALA A 17 -28.01 -19.17 -23.12
C ALA A 17 -28.33 -19.65 -21.68
N ALA A 18 -27.50 -20.55 -21.11
CA ALA A 18 -27.68 -20.99 -19.74
C ALA A 18 -27.42 -19.81 -18.77
N PRO A 19 -28.31 -19.57 -17.79
CA PRO A 19 -28.03 -18.58 -16.76
C PRO A 19 -26.73 -18.96 -16.02
N PRO A 20 -25.98 -17.97 -15.50
CA PRO A 20 -24.85 -18.28 -14.65
C PRO A 20 -25.30 -19.24 -13.54
N ARG A 21 -24.53 -20.31 -13.33
CA ARG A 21 -24.80 -21.28 -12.28
C ARG A 21 -24.88 -20.53 -10.95
N GLU A 22 -26.03 -20.63 -10.28
CA GLU A 22 -26.15 -20.15 -8.91
C GLU A 22 -25.30 -21.01 -8.00
N GLU A 23 -24.55 -20.35 -7.12
CA GLU A 23 -23.80 -21.00 -6.06
C GLU A 23 -24.78 -21.68 -5.08
N SER A 24 -24.50 -22.93 -4.75
CA SER A 24 -25.22 -23.63 -3.69
C SER A 24 -24.79 -23.15 -2.30
N ASP A 25 -25.67 -23.28 -1.29
CA ASP A 25 -25.36 -22.89 0.09
C ASP A 25 -24.12 -23.61 0.66
N ALA A 26 -23.86 -24.85 0.24
CA ALA A 26 -22.69 -25.62 0.65
C ALA A 26 -21.37 -25.04 0.10
N GLU A 27 -21.36 -24.65 -1.17
CA GLU A 27 -20.21 -23.99 -1.79
C GLU A 27 -19.92 -22.62 -1.15
N ARG A 28 -20.99 -21.89 -0.78
CA ARG A 28 -20.85 -20.62 -0.05
C ARG A 28 -20.19 -20.83 1.31
N GLN A 29 -20.65 -21.80 2.08
CA GLN A 29 -20.07 -22.12 3.39
C GLN A 29 -18.61 -22.54 3.27
N GLU A 30 -18.28 -23.40 2.30
CA GLU A 30 -16.90 -23.81 2.03
C GLU A 30 -16.00 -22.62 1.68
N ARG A 31 -16.48 -21.70 0.83
CA ARG A 31 -15.73 -20.47 0.53
C ARG A 31 -15.54 -19.61 1.77
N GLU A 32 -16.58 -19.36 2.56
CA GLU A 32 -16.49 -18.53 3.76
C GLU A 32 -15.50 -19.12 4.78
N GLU A 33 -15.50 -20.44 4.95
CA GLU A 33 -14.51 -21.15 5.79
C GLU A 33 -13.10 -20.98 5.23
N TYR A 34 -12.92 -21.11 3.91
CA TYR A 34 -11.63 -20.94 3.26
C TYR A 34 -11.11 -19.50 3.33
N GLU A 35 -11.97 -18.51 3.17
CA GLU A 35 -11.65 -17.08 3.34
C GLU A 35 -11.26 -16.77 4.79
N LYS A 36 -12.02 -17.30 5.76
CA LYS A 36 -11.70 -17.16 7.18
C LYS A 36 -10.34 -17.78 7.50
N TYR A 37 -10.08 -19.00 7.03
CA TYR A 37 -8.79 -19.68 7.19
C TYR A 37 -7.64 -18.86 6.59
N GLN A 38 -7.79 -18.34 5.37
CA GLN A 38 -6.78 -17.48 4.75
C GLN A 38 -6.54 -16.21 5.56
N ASN A 39 -7.59 -15.56 6.05
CA ASN A 39 -7.49 -14.32 6.81
C ASN A 39 -6.78 -14.54 8.15
N GLU A 40 -7.14 -15.59 8.88
CA GLU A 40 -6.53 -15.96 10.17
C GLU A 40 -5.04 -16.33 10.04
N ASN A 41 -4.61 -16.82 8.87
CA ASN A 41 -3.24 -17.22 8.60
C ASN A 41 -2.45 -16.22 7.74
N ALA A 42 -3.03 -15.07 7.37
CA ALA A 42 -2.36 -14.08 6.55
C ALA A 42 -1.24 -13.39 7.34
N GLN A 43 -0.04 -13.38 6.76
CA GLN A 43 1.15 -12.79 7.38
C GLN A 43 1.89 -11.92 6.38
N TYR A 44 2.27 -10.71 6.77
CA TYR A 44 3.25 -9.92 6.04
C TYR A 44 3.94 -8.95 6.98
N SER A 45 5.13 -8.51 6.58
CA SER A 45 5.75 -7.33 7.17
C SER A 45 6.46 -6.53 6.11
N PHE A 46 6.41 -5.22 6.24
CA PHE A 46 7.23 -4.35 5.42
C PHE A 46 7.68 -3.10 6.17
N ASN A 47 8.74 -2.51 5.66
CA ASN A 47 9.18 -1.18 6.06
C ASN A 47 9.63 -0.39 4.85
N SER A 48 9.54 0.93 4.98
CA SER A 48 10.15 1.87 4.05
C SER A 48 10.65 3.10 4.81
N LYS A 49 11.71 3.68 4.27
CA LYS A 49 12.30 4.91 4.75
C LYS A 49 12.76 5.75 3.56
N VAL A 50 12.47 7.04 3.64
CA VAL A 50 13.01 8.08 2.78
C VAL A 50 13.76 9.05 3.68
N ASP A 51 15.05 9.24 3.42
CA ASP A 51 15.91 10.25 4.04
C ASP A 51 16.31 11.24 2.95
N ASP A 52 15.53 12.30 2.81
CA ASP A 52 15.67 13.35 1.81
C ASP A 52 16.56 14.48 2.34
N LYS A 53 17.85 14.44 1.98
CA LYS A 53 18.82 15.49 2.29
C LYS A 53 18.81 16.63 1.28
N ILE A 54 17.89 16.63 0.31
CA ILE A 54 17.70 17.68 -0.69
C ILE A 54 16.71 18.71 -0.15
N ASN A 55 15.59 18.25 0.42
CA ASN A 55 14.55 19.10 1.00
C ASN A 55 14.34 18.87 2.51
N ASP A 56 15.33 18.30 3.21
CA ASP A 56 15.31 18.06 4.66
C ASP A 56 14.06 17.30 5.14
N GLY A 57 13.61 16.33 4.33
CA GLY A 57 12.42 15.55 4.57
C GLY A 57 12.76 14.14 5.03
N GLN A 58 12.00 13.59 5.99
CA GLN A 58 12.12 12.18 6.32
C GLN A 58 10.74 11.54 6.43
N ILE A 59 10.60 10.36 5.83
CA ILE A 59 9.38 9.55 5.92
C ILE A 59 9.80 8.15 6.33
N THR A 60 9.15 7.57 7.34
CA THR A 60 9.36 6.17 7.72
C THR A 60 8.01 5.49 7.90
N ARG A 61 7.88 4.26 7.42
CA ARG A 61 6.71 3.42 7.61
C ARG A 61 7.14 2.03 8.00
N THR A 62 6.44 1.44 8.97
CA THR A 62 6.52 0.02 9.30
C THR A 62 5.12 -0.54 9.43
N GLU A 63 4.89 -1.73 8.92
CA GLU A 63 3.61 -2.42 9.08
C GLU A 63 3.83 -3.92 9.11
N GLU A 64 3.10 -4.58 9.99
CA GLU A 64 3.08 -6.02 10.17
C GLU A 64 1.62 -6.47 10.28
N ARG A 65 1.31 -7.56 9.59
CA ARG A 65 0.06 -8.28 9.74
C ARG A 65 0.35 -9.65 10.33
N ASP A 66 -0.37 -9.95 11.40
CA ASP A 66 -0.46 -11.25 12.05
C ASP A 66 -1.92 -11.68 12.10
N GLY A 67 -2.30 -12.52 11.14
CA GLY A 67 -3.67 -13.00 10.94
C GLY A 67 -4.67 -11.86 10.76
N GLY A 68 -5.62 -11.76 11.69
CA GLY A 68 -6.65 -10.72 11.70
C GLY A 68 -6.21 -9.37 12.27
N THR A 69 -4.94 -9.20 12.66
CA THR A 69 -4.43 -7.97 13.27
C THR A 69 -3.34 -7.35 12.39
N VAL A 70 -3.44 -6.05 12.13
CA VAL A 70 -2.40 -5.23 11.51
C VAL A 70 -1.92 -4.20 12.53
N ARG A 71 -0.60 -4.07 12.68
CA ARG A 71 0.03 -3.05 13.50
C ARG A 71 1.02 -2.29 12.63
N GLY A 72 1.11 -0.98 12.83
CA GLY A 72 2.08 -0.20 12.07
C GLY A 72 2.36 1.14 12.69
N SER A 73 3.36 1.79 12.12
CA SER A 73 3.70 3.16 12.44
C SER A 73 4.07 3.95 11.19
N TYR A 74 3.76 5.23 11.22
CA TYR A 74 4.17 6.21 10.23
C TYR A 74 4.88 7.36 10.95
N SER A 75 6.02 7.77 10.43
CA SER A 75 6.76 8.94 10.89
C SER A 75 7.00 9.88 9.72
N TYR A 76 6.86 11.17 9.98
CA TYR A 76 7.05 12.25 9.02
C TYR A 76 7.90 13.35 9.64
N PHE A 77 8.73 13.97 8.81
CA PHE A 77 9.54 15.14 9.12
C PHE A 77 9.70 15.99 7.85
N ASP A 78 9.62 17.31 8.00
CA ASP A 78 9.77 18.26 6.89
C ASP A 78 10.55 19.54 7.22
N GLY A 79 11.33 19.53 8.30
CA GLY A 79 12.06 20.70 8.77
C GLY A 79 11.24 21.66 9.65
N PHE A 80 9.91 21.60 9.63
CA PHE A 80 9.07 22.34 10.58
C PHE A 80 8.56 21.43 11.70
N VAL A 81 7.97 20.30 11.30
CA VAL A 81 7.25 19.40 12.19
C VAL A 81 7.81 18.01 12.07
N LYS A 82 7.87 17.29 13.19
CA LYS A 82 7.94 15.83 13.21
C LYS A 82 6.66 15.27 13.79
N ARG A 83 6.12 14.28 13.11
CA ARG A 83 4.95 13.53 13.58
C ARG A 83 5.20 12.05 13.55
N ARG A 84 4.74 11.33 14.56
CA ARG A 84 4.73 9.87 14.63
C ARG A 84 3.35 9.39 15.02
N VAL A 85 2.78 8.52 14.19
CA VAL A 85 1.49 7.88 14.42
C VAL A 85 1.71 6.38 14.53
N GLU A 86 1.15 5.77 15.56
CA GLU A 86 1.09 4.31 15.71
C GLU A 86 -0.37 3.87 15.65
N TYR A 87 -0.63 2.77 14.94
CA TYR A 87 -1.99 2.31 14.68
C TYR A 87 -2.13 0.79 14.79
N VAL A 88 -3.38 0.37 15.01
CA VAL A 88 -3.81 -1.02 14.97
C VAL A 88 -5.10 -1.15 14.15
N ALA A 89 -5.22 -2.21 13.37
CA ALA A 89 -6.47 -2.62 12.75
C ALA A 89 -6.73 -4.09 13.08
N ASP A 90 -7.86 -4.36 13.72
CA ASP A 90 -8.25 -5.71 14.15
C ASP A 90 -9.77 -5.89 14.04
N LYS A 91 -10.33 -6.89 14.74
CA LYS A 91 -11.77 -7.16 14.80
C LYS A 91 -12.63 -5.96 15.24
N ASP A 92 -12.06 -5.02 15.97
CA ASP A 92 -12.76 -3.83 16.48
C ASP A 92 -12.59 -2.62 15.53
N GLY A 93 -11.96 -2.81 14.36
CA GLY A 93 -11.71 -1.78 13.35
C GLY A 93 -10.32 -1.13 13.44
N TYR A 94 -10.11 -0.06 12.64
CA TYR A 94 -8.88 0.74 12.64
C TYR A 94 -8.89 1.78 13.76
N ARG A 95 -7.77 1.90 14.49
CA ARG A 95 -7.58 2.89 15.56
C ARG A 95 -6.14 3.39 15.59
N VAL A 96 -5.98 4.69 15.85
CA VAL A 96 -4.70 5.28 16.25
C VAL A 96 -4.50 5.05 17.74
N ILE A 97 -3.37 4.45 18.12
CA ILE A 97 -3.02 4.17 19.52
C ILE A 97 -2.09 5.24 20.10
N LYS A 98 -1.34 5.93 19.24
CA LYS A 98 -0.43 7.00 19.62
C LYS A 98 -0.29 8.01 18.47
N ASP A 99 -0.29 9.30 18.80
CA ASP A 99 -0.06 10.39 17.86
C ASP A 99 0.79 11.45 18.57
N GLU A 100 2.04 11.58 18.14
CA GLU A 100 3.00 12.54 18.69
C GLU A 100 3.37 13.52 17.59
N MET A 101 3.29 14.81 17.91
CA MET A 101 3.69 15.89 17.01
C MET A 101 4.58 16.87 17.78
N GLU A 102 5.70 17.24 17.18
CA GLU A 102 6.70 18.15 17.72
C GLU A 102 7.05 19.21 16.67
N ASP A 103 7.06 20.47 17.07
CA ASP A 103 7.61 21.58 16.28
C ASP A 103 9.13 21.64 16.53
N ILE A 104 9.94 21.55 15.47
CA ILE A 104 11.38 21.24 15.59
C ILE A 104 12.29 22.08 14.69
N GLY A 105 11.77 23.04 13.92
CA GLY A 105 12.63 23.92 13.15
C GLY A 105 11.92 25.05 12.43
N ASP A 106 12.73 25.86 11.76
CA ASP A 106 12.30 27.01 10.95
C ASP A 106 12.07 26.63 9.48
N GLY A 107 11.97 25.33 9.19
CA GLY A 107 11.64 24.80 7.87
C GLY A 107 12.73 23.97 7.20
N PRO A 108 12.41 23.39 6.03
CA PRO A 108 13.33 22.55 5.31
C PRO A 108 14.49 23.39 4.76
N ARG A 109 15.70 22.84 4.84
CA ARG A 109 16.89 23.44 4.23
C ARG A 109 17.16 22.79 2.88
N PHE A 110 17.02 23.56 1.81
CA PHE A 110 17.35 23.10 0.48
C PHE A 110 18.87 22.87 0.33
N ASN A 111 19.25 21.69 -0.17
CA ASN A 111 20.63 21.34 -0.46
C ASN A 111 20.71 20.66 -1.84
N PRO A 112 21.17 21.38 -2.88
CA PRO A 112 21.23 20.84 -4.24
C PRO A 112 22.27 19.73 -4.42
N GLU A 113 23.21 19.60 -3.48
CA GLU A 113 24.21 18.52 -3.46
C GLU A 113 23.74 17.33 -2.61
N GLY A 114 22.53 17.40 -2.05
CA GLY A 114 21.93 16.35 -1.25
C GLY A 114 21.56 15.10 -2.06
N THR A 115 21.26 14.03 -1.34
CA THR A 115 20.68 12.80 -1.87
C THR A 115 19.40 12.49 -1.12
N ALA A 116 18.41 11.95 -1.83
CA ALA A 116 17.27 11.29 -1.20
C ALA A 116 17.52 9.79 -1.18
N ASP A 117 17.87 9.27 -0.01
CA ASP A 117 18.11 7.85 0.19
C ASP A 117 16.78 7.15 0.46
N VAL A 118 16.44 6.18 -0.39
CA VAL A 118 15.21 5.40 -0.29
C VAL A 118 15.59 3.95 0.01
N GLU A 119 15.01 3.40 1.07
CA GLU A 119 15.18 2.00 1.44
C GLU A 119 13.85 1.38 1.87
N GLY A 120 13.66 0.11 1.57
CA GLY A 120 12.51 -0.64 2.06
C GLY A 120 12.65 -2.13 1.82
N SER A 121 11.97 -2.92 2.65
CA SER A 121 12.08 -4.38 2.64
C SER A 121 11.67 -5.03 1.31
N LEU A 122 10.78 -4.39 0.55
CA LEU A 122 10.26 -4.89 -0.73
C LEU A 122 10.86 -4.21 -1.97
N ILE A 123 11.59 -3.11 -1.79
CA ILE A 123 12.09 -2.26 -2.89
C ILE A 123 13.63 -2.15 -2.93
N GLY A 124 14.32 -2.73 -1.95
CA GLY A 124 15.78 -2.63 -1.84
C GLY A 124 16.21 -1.24 -1.37
N LYS A 125 17.37 -0.79 -1.84
CA LYS A 125 17.96 0.51 -1.48
C LYS A 125 18.51 1.21 -2.71
N TYR A 126 18.18 2.48 -2.86
CA TYR A 126 18.69 3.35 -3.92
C TYR A 126 18.72 4.81 -3.45
N SER A 127 19.42 5.65 -4.19
CA SER A 127 19.52 7.08 -3.90
C SER A 127 19.12 7.89 -5.13
N ILE A 128 18.39 8.97 -4.90
CA ILE A 128 18.00 9.95 -5.92
C ILE A 128 18.85 11.20 -5.71
N LYS A 129 19.25 11.84 -6.82
CA LYS A 129 19.89 13.15 -6.85
C LYS A 129 19.06 14.07 -7.72
N LEU A 130 19.18 15.37 -7.49
CA LEU A 130 18.64 16.35 -8.41
C LEU A 130 19.31 16.23 -9.77
N ASP A 131 18.49 16.31 -10.81
CA ASP A 131 18.97 16.68 -12.12
C ASP A 131 19.36 18.16 -12.08
N LYS A 132 20.54 18.49 -12.59
CA LYS A 132 21.08 19.86 -12.56
C LYS A 132 20.97 20.53 -13.93
N ASP A 133 20.48 19.81 -14.94
CA ASP A 133 20.36 20.30 -16.31
C ASP A 133 19.01 21.01 -16.55
N ASP A 134 18.13 21.05 -15.56
CA ASP A 134 16.83 21.74 -15.60
C ASP A 134 16.86 23.05 -14.76
N ASP A 135 16.20 24.09 -15.29
CA ASP A 135 16.08 25.41 -14.67
C ASP A 135 14.89 25.48 -13.67
N GLU A 136 14.18 24.37 -13.46
CA GLU A 136 13.05 24.29 -12.53
C GLU A 136 13.45 24.42 -11.05
N LYS A 137 12.55 25.04 -10.26
CA LYS A 137 12.70 25.12 -8.81
C LYS A 137 12.36 23.77 -8.18
N HIS A 138 13.36 23.06 -7.68
CA HIS A 138 13.17 21.76 -7.03
C HIS A 138 13.08 21.80 -5.50
N TYR A 139 12.74 22.96 -4.93
CA TYR A 139 12.57 23.12 -3.48
C TYR A 139 11.10 23.25 -3.08
N LYS A 140 10.74 22.77 -1.88
CA LYS A 140 9.40 22.99 -1.31
C LYS A 140 9.23 24.47 -0.95
N ASP A 141 8.38 25.19 -1.68
CA ASP A 141 8.06 26.58 -1.36
C ASP A 141 7.25 26.65 -0.05
N ILE A 142 7.64 27.55 0.86
CA ILE A 142 7.02 27.73 2.20
C ILE A 142 5.59 28.31 2.10
N HIS A 143 5.16 28.72 0.90
CA HIS A 143 3.92 29.48 0.65
C HIS A 143 3.01 28.90 -0.44
N ALA A 144 3.18 27.63 -0.80
CA ALA A 144 2.27 26.93 -1.72
C ALA A 144 1.06 26.34 -0.98
#